data_AF-A0A8H3UQX9-F1
#
_entry.id   AF-A0A8H3UQX9-F1
#
_cell.length_a   1.000
_cell.length_b   1.000
_cell.length_c   1.000
_cell.angle_alpha   90.00
_cell.angle_beta   90.00
_cell.angle_gamma   90.00
#
_symmetry.space_group_name_H-M   'P 1'
#
loop_
_entity.id
_entity.type
_entity.pdbx_description
1 polymer ?
#
loop_
_entity_poly.entity_id
_entity_poly.type
_entity_poly.pdbx_seq_one_letter_code
_entity_poly.pdbx_strand_id
1 'polypeptide(L)'
;MRTNAIFAGALFAKLCSSTPVNAATNQAQRAQAATTARNVDAALLPLIGLNECKAQSCALADASGSSGKAPSVLPEGANDEDYKCVLKYNPSTAPLLAKAKSGELPKVAKQDTGASTDLFKYINSWQRPTERKSGETDKGSFTGKCAPNILIFSKGTLEPTAYGVTVGPFLTSGWDSTWTTYPVAYQPTVSGDFCLGLPGGMVAKDILNEAAEKCPNSKIFISGFSQGAMVVRNGVAYANDAARLRIKGVLVFGDPFQGSPIKGYDGPLETYCKPGDGVCGGNFELSASHLSYAFDDTIAKAKADLKKWAAAP
;
A
#
# COMPACT_ATOMS: atom_id res chain seq x y z
N MET A 1 -24.03 -7.62 32.29
CA MET A 1 -22.75 -8.13 31.77
C MET A 1 -21.63 -7.21 32.22
N ARG A 2 -21.11 -7.44 33.43
CA ARG A 2 -19.98 -6.73 34.02
C ARG A 2 -19.12 -7.80 34.71
N THR A 3 -18.11 -8.32 34.02
CA THR A 3 -17.08 -9.18 34.67
C THR A 3 -15.78 -9.37 33.88
N ASN A 4 -15.62 -8.90 32.64
CA ASN A 4 -14.38 -9.16 31.86
C ASN A 4 -13.35 -8.00 31.87
N ALA A 5 -13.54 -6.95 32.67
CA ALA A 5 -12.67 -5.76 32.67
C ALA A 5 -11.48 -5.81 33.66
N ILE A 6 -11.35 -6.86 34.48
CA ILE A 6 -10.36 -6.88 35.58
C ILE A 6 -9.06 -7.63 35.20
N PHE A 7 -9.06 -8.48 34.17
CA PHE A 7 -7.86 -9.21 33.75
C PHE A 7 -6.94 -8.46 32.76
N ALA A 8 -7.43 -7.41 32.09
CA ALA A 8 -6.62 -6.60 31.17
C ALA A 8 -5.76 -5.52 31.88
N GLY A 9 -6.15 -5.11 33.10
CA GLY A 9 -5.45 -4.05 33.84
C GLY A 9 -4.11 -4.46 34.46
N ALA A 10 -3.95 -5.75 34.81
CA ALA A 10 -2.76 -6.23 35.50
C ALA A 10 -1.54 -6.45 34.59
N LEU A 11 -1.75 -6.64 33.27
CA LEU A 11 -0.67 -6.79 32.30
C LEU A 11 -0.08 -5.43 31.87
N PHE A 12 -0.91 -4.39 31.79
CA PHE A 12 -0.48 -3.03 31.44
C PHE A 12 0.28 -2.32 32.58
N ALA A 13 -0.01 -2.62 33.85
CA ALA A 13 0.70 -2.04 34.98
C ALA A 13 2.16 -2.51 35.12
N LYS A 14 2.54 -3.63 34.48
CA LYS A 14 3.93 -4.14 34.46
C LYS A 14 4.77 -3.58 33.31
N LEU A 15 4.17 -2.87 32.35
CA LEU A 15 4.87 -2.25 31.22
C LEU A 15 5.20 -0.76 31.46
N CYS A 16 4.70 -0.15 32.55
CA CYS A 16 4.90 1.27 32.87
C CYS A 16 5.87 1.55 34.02
N SER A 17 6.65 0.57 34.51
CA SER A 17 7.80 0.89 35.36
C SER A 17 8.97 1.34 34.49
N SER A 18 9.07 2.65 34.29
CA SER A 18 10.20 3.35 33.71
C SER A 18 11.47 3.18 34.56
N THR A 19 12.12 2.03 34.46
CA THR A 19 13.55 1.97 34.74
C THR A 19 14.29 2.48 33.50
N PRO A 20 15.14 3.52 33.61
CA PRO A 20 15.92 4.00 32.48
C PRO A 20 16.79 2.86 31.95
N VAL A 21 16.74 2.62 30.64
CA VAL A 21 17.56 1.60 29.98
C VAL A 21 19.02 1.98 30.17
N ASN A 22 19.69 1.26 31.05
CA ASN A 22 21.12 1.37 31.27
C ASN A 22 21.84 1.08 29.94
N ALA A 23 22.71 1.99 29.50
CA ALA A 23 23.39 1.98 28.20
C ALA A 23 24.38 0.82 28.00
N ALA A 24 24.42 -0.14 28.94
CA ALA A 24 25.24 -1.34 28.92
C ALA A 24 24.47 -2.63 28.54
N THR A 25 23.35 -2.55 27.83
CA THR A 25 22.61 -3.73 27.36
C THR A 25 23.37 -4.40 26.21
N ASN A 26 23.85 -5.63 26.43
CA ASN A 26 24.61 -6.37 25.43
C ASN A 26 23.72 -6.79 24.23
N GLN A 27 24.34 -7.04 23.07
CA GLN A 27 23.67 -7.36 21.81
C GLN A 27 22.71 -8.55 21.93
N ALA A 28 23.01 -9.52 22.80
CA ALA A 28 22.17 -10.68 23.05
C ALA A 28 20.84 -10.30 23.74
N GLN A 29 20.88 -9.39 24.72
CA GLN A 29 19.67 -8.89 25.38
C GLN A 29 18.80 -8.05 24.44
N ARG A 30 19.40 -7.28 23.52
CA ARG A 30 18.65 -6.57 22.46
C ARG A 30 18.03 -7.55 21.46
N ALA A 31 18.75 -8.60 21.08
CA ALA A 31 18.23 -9.66 20.21
C ALA A 31 17.08 -10.44 20.89
N GLN A 32 17.18 -10.68 22.19
CA GLN A 32 16.16 -11.37 22.97
C GLN A 32 14.92 -10.48 23.18
N ALA A 33 15.11 -9.18 23.43
CA ALA A 33 14.01 -8.20 23.48
C ALA A 33 13.33 -8.05 22.11
N ALA A 34 14.08 -8.01 21.01
CA ALA A 34 13.53 -7.96 19.65
C ALA A 34 12.80 -9.26 19.26
N THR A 35 13.28 -10.42 19.70
CA THR A 35 12.58 -11.70 19.51
C THR A 35 11.32 -11.78 20.37
N THR A 36 11.36 -11.27 21.59
CA THR A 36 10.19 -11.20 22.47
C THR A 36 9.14 -10.23 21.90
N ALA A 37 9.54 -9.05 21.44
CA ALA A 37 8.67 -8.10 20.76
C ALA A 37 8.06 -8.71 19.49
N ARG A 38 8.85 -9.43 18.66
CA ARG A 38 8.32 -10.15 17.49
C ARG A 38 7.33 -11.25 17.84
N ASN A 39 7.55 -11.98 18.93
CA ASN A 39 6.63 -13.02 19.38
C ASN A 39 5.34 -12.42 19.94
N VAL A 40 5.42 -11.25 20.60
CA VAL A 40 4.27 -10.49 21.08
C VAL A 40 3.50 -9.88 19.90
N ASP A 41 4.19 -9.30 18.91
CA ASP A 41 3.58 -8.80 17.68
C ASP A 41 2.90 -9.93 16.90
N ALA A 42 3.56 -11.09 16.73
CA ALA A 42 2.99 -12.26 16.06
C ALA A 42 1.79 -12.84 16.82
N ALA A 43 1.79 -12.78 18.16
CA ALA A 43 0.68 -13.23 19.00
C ALA A 43 -0.48 -12.21 19.05
N LEU A 44 -0.21 -10.92 18.82
CA LEU A 44 -1.21 -9.85 18.75
C LEU A 44 -1.72 -9.58 17.32
N LEU A 45 -0.99 -10.02 16.29
CA LEU A 45 -1.38 -9.93 14.87
C LEU A 45 -2.77 -10.53 14.59
N PRO A 46 -3.17 -11.69 15.15
CA PRO A 46 -4.54 -12.20 14.99
C PRO A 46 -5.57 -11.52 15.92
N LEU A 47 -5.15 -10.69 16.88
CA LEU A 47 -6.02 -9.96 17.82
C LEU A 47 -6.23 -8.48 17.43
N ILE A 48 -5.40 -7.95 16.53
CA ILE A 48 -5.50 -6.60 15.98
C ILE A 48 -5.71 -6.78 14.48
N GLY A 49 -6.89 -6.44 13.96
CA GLY A 49 -7.27 -6.51 12.55
C GLY A 49 -6.39 -5.62 11.65
N LEU A 50 -5.11 -5.97 11.50
CA LEU A 50 -4.18 -5.27 10.64
C LEU A 50 -4.60 -5.49 9.19
N ASN A 51 -5.15 -6.66 8.82
CA ASN A 51 -5.63 -6.98 7.48
C ASN A 51 -7.15 -6.79 7.29
N GLU A 52 -7.79 -5.98 8.13
CA GLU A 52 -9.21 -5.62 7.98
C GLU A 52 -9.35 -4.24 7.34
N CYS A 53 -10.48 -4.00 6.67
CA CYS A 53 -10.85 -2.68 6.19
C CYS A 53 -10.85 -1.69 7.36
N LYS A 54 -10.20 -0.53 7.21
CA LYS A 54 -10.17 0.53 8.21
C LYS A 54 -10.68 1.83 7.60
N ALA A 55 -11.53 2.53 8.34
CA ALA A 55 -12.15 3.78 7.91
C ALA A 55 -12.71 3.68 6.48
N GLN A 56 -12.05 4.27 5.49
CA GLN A 56 -12.49 4.26 4.08
C GLN A 56 -11.62 3.41 3.15
N SER A 57 -10.65 2.65 3.66
CA SER A 57 -9.66 1.93 2.84
C SER A 57 -10.30 1.04 1.77
N CYS A 58 -11.31 0.26 2.14
CA CYS A 58 -12.04 -0.60 1.20
C CYS A 58 -12.99 0.19 0.29
N ALA A 59 -13.54 1.31 0.75
CA ALA A 59 -14.35 2.17 -0.12
C ALA A 59 -13.50 2.76 -1.26
N LEU A 60 -12.24 3.11 -0.98
CA LEU A 60 -11.29 3.55 -2.01
C LEU A 60 -10.97 2.42 -2.98
N ALA A 61 -10.70 1.21 -2.48
CA ALA A 61 -10.39 0.05 -3.32
C ALA A 61 -11.59 -0.37 -4.21
N ASP A 62 -12.81 -0.26 -3.70
CA ASP A 62 -14.04 -0.49 -4.45
C ASP A 62 -14.22 0.59 -5.53
N ALA A 63 -14.02 1.87 -5.17
CA ALA A 63 -14.09 3.00 -6.09
C ALA A 63 -13.08 2.90 -7.24
N SER A 64 -11.85 2.44 -6.95
CA SER A 64 -10.86 2.20 -8.00
C SER A 64 -11.17 0.96 -8.84
N GLY A 65 -12.06 0.07 -8.37
CA GLY A 65 -12.33 -1.23 -8.98
C GLY A 65 -11.24 -2.27 -8.73
N SER A 66 -10.28 -1.95 -7.85
CA SER A 66 -9.21 -2.85 -7.45
C SER A 66 -9.73 -4.05 -6.68
N SER A 67 -10.75 -3.88 -5.83
CA SER A 67 -11.32 -4.98 -5.06
C SER A 67 -12.19 -5.94 -5.89
N GLY A 68 -12.71 -5.45 -7.03
CA GLY A 68 -13.72 -6.13 -7.84
C GLY A 68 -15.14 -6.05 -7.28
N LYS A 69 -15.35 -5.36 -6.14
CA LYS A 69 -16.67 -5.08 -5.59
C LYS A 69 -17.20 -3.77 -6.15
N ALA A 70 -18.53 -3.67 -6.22
CA ALA A 70 -19.19 -2.42 -6.54
C ALA A 70 -19.07 -1.43 -5.36
N PRO A 71 -18.72 -0.16 -5.59
CA PRO A 71 -18.74 0.88 -4.56
C PRO A 71 -20.10 0.96 -3.86
N SER A 72 -20.12 0.82 -2.53
CA SER A 72 -21.33 0.94 -1.72
C SER A 72 -21.41 2.24 -0.92
N VAL A 73 -20.30 2.96 -0.79
CA VAL A 73 -20.19 4.24 -0.08
C VAL A 73 -19.34 5.21 -0.89
N LEU A 74 -19.53 6.51 -0.69
CA LEU A 74 -18.69 7.53 -1.30
C LEU A 74 -17.48 7.84 -0.39
N PRO A 75 -16.23 7.64 -0.85
CA PRO A 75 -15.06 8.09 -0.11
C PRO A 75 -15.02 9.61 0.06
N GLU A 76 -14.43 10.07 1.16
CA GLU A 76 -14.24 11.48 1.46
C GLU A 76 -12.99 12.04 0.74
N GLY A 77 -12.96 13.35 0.47
CA GLY A 77 -11.78 14.06 0.00
C GLY A 77 -11.63 14.20 -1.51
N ALA A 78 -12.38 13.43 -2.30
CA ALA A 78 -12.43 13.57 -3.75
C ALA A 78 -13.33 14.74 -4.19
N ASN A 79 -12.94 15.42 -5.28
CA ASN A 79 -13.78 16.40 -5.97
C ASN A 79 -14.21 15.90 -7.36
N ASP A 80 -14.97 16.72 -8.09
CA ASP A 80 -15.51 16.36 -9.41
C ASP A 80 -14.45 15.91 -10.42
N GLU A 81 -13.26 16.49 -10.38
CA GLU A 81 -12.17 16.14 -11.28
C GLU A 81 -11.51 14.82 -10.89
N ASP A 82 -11.44 14.49 -9.59
CA ASP A 82 -10.98 13.17 -9.13
C ASP A 82 -11.94 12.09 -9.60
N TYR A 83 -13.24 12.34 -9.47
CA TYR A 83 -14.26 11.42 -9.96
C TYR A 83 -14.20 11.24 -11.48
N LYS A 84 -13.99 12.32 -12.25
CA LYS A 84 -13.76 12.20 -13.70
C LYS A 84 -12.54 11.33 -14.00
N CYS A 85 -11.46 11.48 -13.22
CA CYS A 85 -10.26 10.66 -13.37
C CYS A 85 -10.54 9.18 -13.07
N VAL A 86 -11.22 8.87 -11.95
CA VAL A 86 -11.62 7.49 -11.62
C VAL A 86 -12.49 6.90 -12.73
N LEU A 87 -13.47 7.64 -13.26
CA LEU A 87 -14.35 7.20 -14.33
C LEU A 87 -13.64 6.97 -15.67
N LYS A 88 -12.55 7.70 -15.95
CA LYS A 88 -11.71 7.46 -17.14
C LYS A 88 -11.17 6.03 -17.16
N TYR A 89 -10.77 5.49 -16.00
CA TYR A 89 -10.14 4.16 -15.90
C TYR A 89 -11.09 3.06 -15.42
N ASN A 90 -12.13 3.41 -14.69
CA ASN A 90 -13.14 2.48 -14.19
C ASN A 90 -14.57 2.96 -14.49
N PRO A 91 -14.98 2.96 -15.77
CA PRO A 91 -16.30 3.45 -16.17
C PRO A 91 -17.47 2.65 -15.55
N SER A 92 -17.21 1.42 -15.10
CA SER A 92 -18.21 0.58 -14.42
C SER A 92 -18.76 1.21 -13.13
N THR A 93 -18.04 2.16 -12.55
CA THR A 93 -18.45 2.88 -11.34
C THR A 93 -19.36 4.08 -11.60
N ALA A 94 -19.58 4.46 -12.87
CA ALA A 94 -20.41 5.61 -13.25
C ALA A 94 -21.81 5.63 -12.62
N PRO A 95 -22.60 4.52 -12.62
CA PRO A 95 -23.91 4.53 -12.00
C PRO A 95 -23.86 4.81 -10.49
N LEU A 96 -22.82 4.33 -9.83
CA LEU A 96 -22.67 4.43 -8.37
C LEU A 96 -22.15 5.81 -7.96
N LEU A 97 -21.25 6.40 -8.75
CA LEU A 97 -20.80 7.78 -8.58
C LEU A 97 -21.93 8.79 -8.83
N ALA A 98 -22.83 8.52 -9.79
CA ALA A 98 -24.04 9.32 -9.98
C ALA A 98 -24.95 9.27 -8.74
N LYS A 99 -25.20 8.07 -8.21
CA LYS A 99 -25.97 7.87 -6.96
C LYS A 99 -25.31 8.53 -5.75
N ALA A 100 -23.99 8.47 -5.66
CA ALA A 100 -23.25 9.15 -4.61
C ALA A 100 -23.42 10.67 -4.66
N LYS A 101 -23.38 11.25 -5.86
CA LYS A 101 -23.58 12.69 -6.07
C LYS A 101 -25.02 13.13 -5.81
N SER A 102 -26.01 12.28 -6.09
CA SER A 102 -27.41 12.55 -5.74
C SER A 102 -27.75 12.32 -4.26
N GLY A 103 -26.79 11.83 -3.46
CA GLY A 103 -26.98 11.56 -2.03
C GLY A 103 -27.67 10.22 -1.74
N GLU A 104 -27.82 9.36 -2.75
CA GLU A 104 -28.42 8.02 -2.62
C GLU A 104 -27.45 6.99 -2.01
N LEU A 105 -26.14 7.21 -2.08
CA LEU A 105 -25.15 6.41 -1.35
C LEU A 105 -24.73 7.10 -0.06
N PRO A 106 -24.58 6.35 1.05
CA PRO A 106 -24.05 6.91 2.28
C PRO A 106 -22.59 7.37 2.06
N LYS A 107 -22.26 8.49 2.69
CA LYS A 107 -20.86 8.94 2.80
C LYS A 107 -20.19 8.14 3.91
N VAL A 108 -18.88 7.92 3.78
CA VAL A 108 -18.08 7.47 4.92
C VAL A 108 -18.21 8.47 6.07
N ALA A 109 -18.15 7.98 7.31
CA ALA A 109 -18.13 8.87 8.47
C ALA A 109 -16.94 9.83 8.36
N LYS A 110 -17.16 11.10 8.70
CA LYS A 110 -16.11 12.12 8.64
C LYS A 110 -14.94 11.69 9.50
N GLN A 111 -13.74 11.65 8.90
CA GLN A 111 -12.54 11.19 9.60
C GLN A 111 -11.83 12.37 10.26
N ASP A 112 -11.35 12.19 11.49
CA ASP A 112 -10.39 13.12 12.09
C ASP A 112 -9.02 12.81 11.48
N THR A 113 -8.55 13.72 10.63
CA THR A 113 -7.37 13.52 9.78
C THR A 113 -6.16 14.32 10.26
N GLY A 114 -6.30 15.05 11.39
CA GLY A 114 -5.22 15.80 12.00
C GLY A 114 -4.67 16.97 11.15
N ALA A 115 -3.75 17.73 11.76
CA ALA A 115 -3.17 18.94 11.16
C ALA A 115 -2.30 18.67 9.92
N SER A 116 -1.71 17.47 9.80
CA SER A 116 -0.95 17.05 8.62
C SER A 116 -1.84 17.03 7.38
N THR A 117 -3.07 16.52 7.49
CA THR A 117 -3.98 16.46 6.35
C THR A 117 -4.45 17.85 5.93
N ASP A 118 -4.61 18.79 6.84
CA ASP A 118 -4.98 20.17 6.47
C ASP A 118 -3.82 20.91 5.78
N LEU A 119 -2.58 20.72 6.24
CA LEU A 119 -1.40 21.20 5.53
C LEU A 119 -1.29 20.57 4.13
N PHE A 120 -1.54 19.27 4.01
CA PHE A 120 -1.53 18.59 2.72
C PHE A 120 -2.69 19.01 1.82
N LYS A 121 -3.90 19.27 2.35
CA LYS A 121 -5.01 19.86 1.59
C LYS A 121 -4.61 21.23 1.03
N TYR A 122 -3.91 22.04 1.83
CA TYR A 122 -3.39 23.33 1.38
C TYR A 122 -2.33 23.17 0.27
N ILE A 123 -1.30 22.35 0.50
CA ILE A 123 -0.26 22.06 -0.50
C ILE A 123 -0.89 21.50 -1.79
N ASN A 124 -1.84 20.58 -1.66
CA ASN A 124 -2.60 20.02 -2.77
C ASN A 124 -3.35 21.10 -3.55
N SER A 125 -4.07 21.99 -2.87
CA SER A 125 -4.81 23.08 -3.52
C SER A 125 -3.90 23.98 -4.38
N TRP A 126 -2.62 24.08 -4.00
CA TRP A 126 -1.61 24.87 -4.70
C TRP A 126 -0.87 24.08 -5.80
N GLN A 127 -0.46 22.83 -5.56
CA GLN A 127 0.34 22.04 -6.52
C GLN A 127 -0.50 21.41 -7.63
N ARG A 128 -1.72 20.99 -7.31
CA ARG A 128 -2.57 20.18 -8.19
C ARG A 128 -2.90 20.79 -9.56
N PRO A 129 -3.13 22.11 -9.70
CA PRO A 129 -3.32 22.72 -11.03
C PRO A 129 -2.09 22.59 -11.93
N THR A 130 -0.90 22.57 -11.34
CA THR A 130 0.39 22.50 -12.04
C THR A 130 0.73 21.06 -12.42
N GLU A 131 0.54 20.11 -11.49
CA GLU A 131 0.73 18.68 -11.74
C GLU A 131 -0.14 18.18 -12.90
N ARG A 132 -1.41 18.57 -12.94
CA ARG A 132 -2.35 18.19 -14.02
C ARG A 132 -1.91 18.63 -15.41
N LYS A 133 -1.12 19.71 -15.51
CA LYS A 133 -0.59 20.19 -16.80
C LYS A 133 0.64 19.41 -17.27
N SER A 134 1.36 18.75 -16.37
CA SER A 134 2.58 18.00 -16.71
C SER A 134 2.32 16.68 -17.44
N GLY A 135 1.08 16.20 -17.45
CA GLY A 135 0.65 14.99 -18.16
C GLY A 135 1.13 13.70 -17.48
N GLU A 136 0.19 12.89 -16.98
CA GLU A 136 0.50 11.55 -16.47
C GLU A 136 0.51 10.54 -17.62
N THR A 137 1.52 9.66 -17.67
CA THR A 137 1.49 8.48 -18.55
C THR A 137 0.64 7.40 -17.90
N ASP A 138 -0.27 6.80 -18.69
CA ASP A 138 -1.03 5.60 -18.32
C ASP A 138 -0.64 4.38 -19.17
N LYS A 139 0.50 4.48 -19.88
CA LYS A 139 1.11 3.41 -20.67
C LYS A 139 2.44 3.00 -20.06
N GLY A 140 2.58 1.70 -19.86
CA GLY A 140 3.82 1.08 -19.37
C GLY A 140 4.45 0.18 -20.41
N SER A 141 5.73 -0.13 -20.21
CA SER A 141 6.42 -1.19 -20.94
C SER A 141 7.45 -1.85 -20.03
N PHE A 142 7.67 -3.14 -20.23
CA PHE A 142 8.70 -3.91 -19.55
C PHE A 142 9.91 -4.09 -20.46
N THR A 143 11.03 -3.46 -20.10
CA THR A 143 12.33 -3.56 -20.79
C THR A 143 13.41 -4.19 -19.90
N GLY A 144 13.00 -4.74 -18.75
CA GLY A 144 13.88 -5.41 -17.81
C GLY A 144 14.42 -6.73 -18.35
N LYS A 145 15.50 -7.22 -17.76
CA LYS A 145 16.04 -8.55 -18.06
C LYS A 145 15.18 -9.62 -17.39
N CYS A 146 15.01 -10.76 -18.05
CA CYS A 146 14.42 -11.92 -17.41
C CYS A 146 15.38 -12.51 -16.39
N ALA A 147 14.87 -12.79 -15.19
CA ALA A 147 15.54 -13.52 -14.13
C ALA A 147 14.52 -14.48 -13.49
N PRO A 148 14.94 -15.52 -12.74
CA PRO A 148 14.01 -16.39 -12.04
C PRO A 148 12.94 -15.64 -11.24
N ASN A 149 13.31 -14.51 -10.62
CA ASN A 149 12.42 -13.64 -9.88
C ASN A 149 12.48 -12.20 -10.42
N ILE A 150 11.32 -11.57 -10.63
CA ILE A 150 11.20 -10.18 -11.05
C ILE A 150 10.45 -9.42 -9.97
N LEU A 151 11.06 -8.40 -9.36
CA LEU A 151 10.42 -7.50 -8.41
C LEU A 151 10.10 -6.16 -9.06
N ILE A 152 8.82 -5.91 -9.32
CA ILE A 152 8.31 -4.63 -9.82
C ILE A 152 8.02 -3.71 -8.63
N PHE A 153 8.44 -2.45 -8.69
CA PHE A 153 8.25 -1.51 -7.58
C PHE A 153 7.60 -0.17 -7.99
N SER A 154 6.67 0.31 -7.17
CA SER A 154 6.02 1.62 -7.31
C SER A 154 6.32 2.51 -6.09
N LYS A 155 6.93 3.67 -6.32
CA LYS A 155 7.34 4.65 -5.29
C LYS A 155 6.17 5.40 -4.66
N GLY A 156 6.41 6.18 -3.60
CA GLY A 156 5.40 7.01 -2.96
C GLY A 156 5.19 8.38 -3.64
N THR A 157 4.16 9.09 -3.19
CA THR A 157 3.81 10.46 -3.60
C THR A 157 5.02 11.38 -3.52
N LEU A 158 5.27 12.13 -4.59
CA LEU A 158 6.37 13.10 -4.75
C LEU A 158 7.78 12.53 -4.60
N GLU A 159 7.96 11.21 -4.48
CA GLU A 159 9.30 10.64 -4.39
C GLU A 159 10.05 10.80 -5.72
N PRO A 160 11.31 11.27 -5.70
CA PRO A 160 12.11 11.43 -6.91
C PRO A 160 12.71 10.08 -7.36
N THR A 161 13.47 10.10 -8.46
CA THR A 161 14.14 8.90 -9.02
C THR A 161 13.16 7.80 -9.46
N ALA A 162 13.69 6.68 -9.97
CA ALA A 162 12.88 5.56 -10.45
C ALA A 162 12.27 4.72 -9.31
N TYR A 163 12.96 4.62 -8.17
CA TYR A 163 12.53 3.80 -7.02
C TYR A 163 12.11 4.62 -5.81
N GLY A 164 12.17 5.95 -5.87
CA GLY A 164 11.98 6.78 -4.68
C GLY A 164 13.26 6.91 -3.86
N VAL A 165 13.13 7.41 -2.63
CA VAL A 165 14.25 7.63 -1.70
C VAL A 165 14.03 7.00 -0.32
N THR A 166 12.84 6.45 -0.09
CA THR A 166 12.45 5.78 1.14
C THR A 166 12.43 4.26 0.97
N VAL A 167 11.27 3.62 0.93
CA VAL A 167 11.11 2.15 0.90
C VAL A 167 11.82 1.51 -0.29
N GLY A 168 11.68 2.10 -1.49
CA GLY A 168 12.12 1.48 -2.73
C GLY A 168 13.59 1.14 -2.77
N PRO A 169 14.54 2.09 -2.59
CA PRO A 169 15.96 1.79 -2.64
C PRO A 169 16.41 0.69 -1.67
N PHE A 170 15.83 0.62 -0.47
CA PHE A 170 16.18 -0.44 0.49
C PHE A 170 15.56 -1.78 0.10
N LEU A 171 14.34 -1.81 -0.45
CA LEU A 171 13.68 -3.04 -0.87
C LEU A 171 14.28 -3.62 -2.16
N THR A 172 14.68 -2.78 -3.12
CA THR A 172 15.11 -3.21 -4.46
C THR A 172 16.61 -3.42 -4.61
N SER A 173 17.41 -3.12 -3.59
CA SER A 173 18.86 -3.35 -3.58
C SER A 173 19.27 -4.66 -2.90
N GLY A 174 20.48 -5.14 -3.19
CA GLY A 174 21.10 -6.26 -2.46
C GLY A 174 20.49 -7.63 -2.74
N TRP A 175 19.82 -7.78 -3.88
CA TRP A 175 19.39 -9.09 -4.38
C TRP A 175 20.52 -9.77 -5.16
N ASP A 176 20.53 -11.10 -5.16
CA ASP A 176 21.48 -11.89 -5.96
C ASP A 176 21.07 -11.93 -7.45
N SER A 177 21.86 -12.62 -8.27
CA SER A 177 21.65 -12.72 -9.72
C SER A 177 20.36 -13.43 -10.13
N THR A 178 19.65 -14.08 -9.21
CA THR A 178 18.35 -14.70 -9.49
C THR A 178 17.19 -13.71 -9.49
N TRP A 179 17.44 -12.46 -9.10
CA TRP A 179 16.45 -11.40 -9.07
C TRP A 179 16.78 -10.28 -10.06
N THR A 180 15.74 -9.71 -10.65
CA THR A 180 15.79 -8.41 -11.33
C THR A 180 14.73 -7.51 -10.72
N THR A 181 15.07 -6.24 -10.49
CA THR A 181 14.09 -5.25 -10.06
C THR A 181 13.71 -4.33 -11.21
N TYR A 182 12.46 -3.89 -11.25
CA TYR A 182 11.96 -3.00 -12.31
C TYR A 182 11.05 -1.91 -11.74
N PRO A 183 11.28 -0.63 -12.02
CA PRO A 183 10.44 0.45 -11.52
C PRO A 183 9.19 0.60 -12.39
N VAL A 184 8.05 0.93 -11.76
CA VAL A 184 6.88 1.45 -12.50
C VAL A 184 7.16 2.92 -12.83
N ALA A 185 7.31 3.23 -14.11
CA ALA A 185 7.63 4.58 -14.59
C ALA A 185 6.37 5.46 -14.68
N TYR A 186 5.88 5.91 -13.54
CA TYR A 186 4.73 6.81 -13.44
C TYR A 186 5.09 8.10 -12.67
N GLN A 187 4.24 9.12 -12.80
CA GLN A 187 4.36 10.36 -12.04
C GLN A 187 3.60 10.24 -10.71
N PRO A 188 4.28 10.27 -9.55
CA PRO A 188 3.61 10.06 -8.25
C PRO A 188 3.03 11.38 -7.71
N THR A 189 2.09 11.98 -8.43
CA THR A 189 1.56 13.32 -8.11
C THR A 189 0.58 13.26 -6.94
N VAL A 190 0.36 14.36 -6.21
CA VAL A 190 -0.71 14.39 -5.20
C VAL A 190 -2.07 14.17 -5.88
N SER A 191 -2.25 14.71 -7.09
CA SER A 191 -3.47 14.45 -7.88
C SER A 191 -3.70 12.97 -8.22
N GLY A 192 -2.63 12.20 -8.36
CA GLY A 192 -2.64 10.76 -8.56
C GLY A 192 -3.19 9.99 -7.35
N ASP A 193 -2.98 10.48 -6.13
CA ASP A 193 -3.60 9.90 -4.92
C ASP A 193 -5.12 10.01 -4.95
N PHE A 194 -5.62 11.18 -5.33
CA PHE A 194 -7.06 11.41 -5.43
C PHE A 194 -7.68 10.72 -6.65
N CYS A 195 -6.88 10.41 -7.68
CA CYS A 195 -7.24 9.45 -8.73
C CYS A 195 -6.95 7.99 -8.34
N LEU A 196 -6.80 7.71 -7.04
CA LEU A 196 -6.67 6.37 -6.47
C LEU A 196 -5.52 5.55 -7.05
N GLY A 197 -4.45 6.20 -7.51
CA GLY A 197 -3.30 5.57 -8.16
C GLY A 197 -3.63 4.88 -9.50
N LEU A 198 -4.78 5.17 -10.13
CA LEU A 198 -5.22 4.50 -11.36
C LEU A 198 -4.29 4.72 -12.56
N PRO A 199 -3.79 5.95 -12.85
CA PRO A 199 -2.87 6.19 -13.97
C PRO A 199 -1.60 5.32 -13.87
N GLY A 200 -0.91 5.37 -12.73
CA GLY A 200 0.23 4.50 -12.45
C GLY A 200 -0.15 3.02 -12.43
N GLY A 201 -1.35 2.68 -11.95
CA GLY A 201 -1.89 1.33 -12.00
C GLY A 201 -2.00 0.77 -13.43
N MET A 202 -2.37 1.60 -14.41
CA MET A 202 -2.39 1.19 -15.82
C MET A 202 -0.99 0.95 -16.38
N VAL A 203 0.00 1.76 -15.96
CA VAL A 203 1.42 1.53 -16.26
C VAL A 203 1.88 0.19 -15.67
N ALA A 204 1.58 -0.07 -14.39
CA ALA A 204 1.91 -1.32 -13.71
C ALA A 204 1.24 -2.53 -14.38
N LYS A 205 -0.03 -2.42 -14.78
CA LYS A 205 -0.76 -3.44 -15.54
C LYS A 205 -0.04 -3.80 -16.84
N ASP A 206 0.36 -2.80 -17.63
CA ASP A 206 1.07 -3.05 -18.89
C ASP A 206 2.43 -3.72 -18.65
N ILE A 207 3.18 -3.26 -17.62
CA ILE A 207 4.43 -3.89 -17.21
C ILE A 207 4.22 -5.35 -16.80
N LEU A 208 3.20 -5.65 -15.99
CA LEU A 208 2.89 -7.01 -15.54
C LEU A 208 2.56 -7.92 -16.73
N ASN A 209 1.73 -7.45 -17.66
CA ASN A 209 1.36 -8.19 -18.86
C ASN A 209 2.59 -8.48 -19.73
N GLU A 210 3.41 -7.47 -20.01
CA GLU A 210 4.62 -7.63 -20.83
C GLU A 210 5.69 -8.49 -20.14
N ALA A 211 5.87 -8.36 -18.82
CA ALA A 211 6.82 -9.18 -18.08
C ALA A 211 6.41 -10.66 -18.09
N ALA A 212 5.11 -10.95 -17.93
CA ALA A 212 4.59 -12.32 -17.99
C ALA A 212 4.74 -12.94 -19.38
N GLU A 213 4.59 -12.16 -20.44
CA GLU A 213 4.77 -12.59 -21.82
C GLU A 213 6.25 -12.79 -22.18
N LYS A 214 7.11 -11.80 -21.90
CA LYS A 214 8.53 -11.81 -22.26
C LYS A 214 9.35 -12.76 -21.39
N CYS A 215 8.94 -12.97 -20.14
CA CYS A 215 9.66 -13.81 -19.18
C CYS A 215 8.76 -14.94 -18.66
N PRO A 216 8.36 -15.90 -19.53
CA PRO A 216 7.38 -16.93 -19.21
C PRO A 216 7.90 -18.00 -18.24
N ASN A 217 9.11 -17.88 -17.69
CA ASN A 217 9.61 -18.76 -16.62
C ASN A 217 9.83 -18.01 -15.31
N SER A 218 9.62 -16.69 -15.29
CA SER A 218 9.85 -15.87 -14.11
C SER A 218 8.66 -15.91 -13.15
N LYS A 219 8.98 -15.90 -11.85
CA LYS A 219 8.05 -15.54 -10.78
C LYS A 219 8.02 -14.02 -10.67
N ILE A 220 6.84 -13.43 -10.69
CA ILE A 220 6.66 -11.99 -10.61
C ILE A 220 6.24 -11.62 -9.19
N PHE A 221 6.90 -10.63 -8.62
CA PHE A 221 6.57 -9.98 -7.37
C PHE A 221 6.33 -8.52 -7.66
N ILE A 222 5.37 -7.92 -6.97
CA ILE A 222 5.08 -6.50 -7.14
C ILE A 222 4.88 -5.85 -5.78
N SER A 223 5.49 -4.67 -5.60
CA SER A 223 5.50 -3.97 -4.33
C SER A 223 5.40 -2.47 -4.47
N GLY A 224 4.82 -1.80 -3.49
CA GLY A 224 4.70 -0.36 -3.54
C GLY A 224 4.48 0.28 -2.17
N PHE A 225 4.80 1.57 -2.08
CA PHE A 225 4.69 2.37 -0.87
C PHE A 225 3.70 3.52 -1.06
N SER A 226 2.80 3.74 -0.09
CA SER A 226 1.85 4.86 -0.09
C SER A 226 0.99 4.86 -1.36
N GLN A 227 1.02 5.91 -2.20
CA GLN A 227 0.41 5.89 -3.54
C GLN A 227 0.81 4.67 -4.37
N GLY A 228 2.08 4.27 -4.28
CA GLY A 228 2.61 3.11 -4.97
C GLY A 228 1.88 1.81 -4.58
N ALA A 229 1.37 1.71 -3.35
CA ALA A 229 0.54 0.56 -2.95
C ALA A 229 -0.77 0.50 -3.73
N MET A 230 -1.45 1.64 -3.91
CA MET A 230 -2.64 1.73 -4.77
C MET A 230 -2.31 1.39 -6.22
N VAL A 231 -1.20 1.93 -6.74
CA VAL A 231 -0.70 1.64 -8.09
C VAL A 231 -0.52 0.13 -8.29
N VAL A 232 0.15 -0.54 -7.36
CA VAL A 232 0.36 -1.99 -7.42
C VAL A 232 -0.96 -2.75 -7.40
N ARG A 233 -1.86 -2.42 -6.47
CA ARG A 233 -3.15 -3.10 -6.36
C ARG A 233 -4.03 -2.91 -7.59
N ASN A 234 -4.03 -1.72 -8.18
CA ASN A 234 -4.70 -1.47 -9.46
C ASN A 234 -4.02 -2.24 -10.59
N GLY A 235 -2.69 -2.22 -10.67
CA GLY A 235 -1.93 -2.94 -11.69
C GLY A 235 -2.26 -4.43 -11.72
N VAL A 236 -2.29 -5.06 -10.54
CA VAL A 236 -2.68 -6.47 -10.40
C VAL A 236 -4.14 -6.69 -10.78
N ALA A 237 -5.07 -5.87 -10.26
CA ALA A 237 -6.50 -6.02 -10.51
C ALA A 237 -6.91 -5.86 -11.99
N TYR A 238 -6.14 -5.08 -12.75
CA TYR A 238 -6.39 -4.82 -14.17
C TYR A 238 -5.52 -5.64 -15.12
N ALA A 239 -4.54 -6.39 -14.60
CA ALA A 239 -3.72 -7.30 -15.40
C ALA A 239 -4.56 -8.47 -15.95
N ASN A 240 -4.15 -9.00 -17.10
CA ASN A 240 -4.82 -10.16 -17.68
C ASN A 240 -4.60 -11.41 -16.79
N ASP A 241 -5.41 -12.45 -16.99
CA ASP A 241 -5.34 -13.66 -16.16
C ASP A 241 -3.96 -14.34 -16.26
N ALA A 242 -3.37 -14.38 -17.45
CA ALA A 242 -2.06 -14.98 -17.68
C ALA A 242 -0.97 -14.30 -16.84
N ALA A 243 -0.98 -12.97 -16.76
CA ALA A 243 -0.05 -12.20 -15.93
C ALA A 243 -0.32 -12.42 -14.44
N ARG A 244 -1.59 -12.36 -14.00
CA ARG A 244 -1.94 -12.60 -12.59
C ARG A 244 -1.48 -13.96 -12.08
N LEU A 245 -1.57 -15.01 -12.90
CA LEU A 245 -1.07 -16.36 -12.55
C LEU A 245 0.47 -16.40 -12.31
N ARG A 246 1.22 -15.45 -12.88
CA ARG A 246 2.67 -15.33 -12.67
C ARG A 246 3.03 -14.56 -11.41
N ILE A 247 2.09 -13.83 -10.82
CA ILE A 247 2.33 -13.02 -9.62
C ILE A 247 2.35 -13.95 -8.40
N LYS A 248 3.53 -14.13 -7.80
CA LYS A 248 3.74 -15.00 -6.64
C LYS A 248 3.70 -14.25 -5.31
N GLY A 249 3.60 -12.93 -5.34
CA GLY A 249 3.35 -12.14 -4.14
C GLY A 249 3.15 -10.66 -4.43
N VAL A 250 2.26 -10.05 -3.66
CA VAL A 250 2.04 -8.62 -3.59
C VAL A 250 2.43 -8.15 -2.20
N LEU A 251 3.29 -7.14 -2.11
CA LEU A 251 3.78 -6.63 -0.83
C LEU A 251 3.70 -5.12 -0.78
N VAL A 252 2.91 -4.55 0.13
CA VAL A 252 2.64 -3.11 0.13
C VAL A 252 2.91 -2.47 1.50
N PHE A 253 3.31 -1.20 1.50
CA PHE A 253 3.64 -0.43 2.70
C PHE A 253 2.79 0.83 2.77
N GLY A 254 2.19 1.11 3.93
CA GLY A 254 1.35 2.29 4.13
C GLY A 254 0.20 2.34 3.13
N ASP A 255 -0.51 1.21 2.98
CA ASP A 255 -1.45 0.96 1.89
C ASP A 255 -2.83 1.59 2.11
N PRO A 256 -3.26 2.55 1.27
CA PRO A 256 -4.59 3.15 1.37
C PRO A 256 -5.74 2.16 1.17
N PHE A 257 -5.50 1.00 0.54
CA PHE A 257 -6.50 -0.05 0.30
C PHE A 257 -6.43 -1.18 1.31
N GLN A 258 -5.85 -0.93 2.50
CA GLN A 258 -5.66 -1.94 3.52
C GLN A 258 -6.95 -2.74 3.80
N GLY A 259 -6.79 -4.06 3.91
CA GLY A 259 -7.87 -5.02 4.15
C GLY A 259 -8.77 -5.34 2.95
N SER A 260 -8.62 -4.63 1.83
CA SER A 260 -9.32 -4.99 0.60
C SER A 260 -8.67 -6.20 -0.08
N PRO A 261 -9.44 -7.11 -0.70
CA PRO A 261 -8.89 -8.05 -1.67
C PRO A 261 -8.43 -7.32 -2.94
N ILE A 262 -7.76 -8.05 -3.82
CA ILE A 262 -7.43 -7.60 -5.18
C ILE A 262 -8.21 -8.48 -6.18
N LYS A 263 -8.90 -7.86 -7.13
CA LYS A 263 -9.78 -8.51 -8.10
C LYS A 263 -9.07 -9.64 -8.84
N GLY A 264 -9.57 -10.86 -8.65
CA GLY A 264 -9.08 -12.09 -9.25
C GLY A 264 -7.59 -12.37 -9.02
N TYR A 265 -7.06 -11.91 -7.88
CA TYR A 265 -5.78 -12.35 -7.34
C TYR A 265 -6.02 -13.03 -6.00
N ASP A 266 -5.60 -14.28 -5.89
CA ASP A 266 -5.76 -15.16 -4.72
C ASP A 266 -4.41 -15.54 -4.09
N GLY A 267 -3.30 -15.02 -4.64
CA GLY A 267 -1.96 -15.26 -4.12
C GLY A 267 -1.64 -14.46 -2.86
N PRO A 268 -0.41 -14.61 -2.33
CA PRO A 268 0.02 -13.91 -1.13
C PRO A 268 -0.03 -12.39 -1.27
N LEU A 269 -0.72 -11.74 -0.34
CA LEU A 269 -0.77 -10.29 -0.19
C LEU A 269 -0.36 -9.95 1.25
N GLU A 270 0.76 -9.26 1.40
CA GLU A 270 1.22 -8.77 2.70
C GLU A 270 1.15 -7.24 2.72
N THR A 271 0.49 -6.69 3.74
CA THR A 271 0.37 -5.25 3.93
C THR A 271 1.06 -4.83 5.23
N TYR A 272 2.14 -4.07 5.08
CA TYR A 272 2.83 -3.43 6.18
C TYR A 272 2.15 -2.09 6.52
N CYS A 273 1.29 -2.12 7.54
CA CYS A 273 0.60 -0.95 8.07
C CYS A 273 0.98 -0.71 9.53
N LYS A 274 1.79 0.33 9.81
CA LYS A 274 2.25 0.61 11.17
C LYS A 274 1.12 1.21 12.02
N PRO A 275 1.08 0.92 13.33
CA PRO A 275 0.22 1.65 14.24
C PRO A 275 0.43 3.17 14.11
N GLY A 276 -0.67 3.92 13.99
CA GLY A 276 -0.63 5.38 13.79
C GLY A 276 -0.33 5.82 12.35
N ASP A 277 -0.21 4.91 11.38
CA ASP A 277 -0.25 5.28 9.97
C ASP A 277 -1.71 5.51 9.53
N GLY A 278 -2.10 6.78 9.41
CA GLY A 278 -3.44 7.19 8.98
C GLY A 278 -3.73 6.86 7.51
N VAL A 279 -2.69 6.72 6.68
CA VAL A 279 -2.83 6.32 5.28
C VAL A 279 -3.45 4.93 5.15
N CYS A 280 -3.13 4.02 6.08
CA CYS A 280 -3.74 2.70 6.12
C CYS A 280 -5.25 2.69 6.40
N GLY A 281 -5.84 3.81 6.85
CA GLY A 281 -7.29 3.99 6.94
C GLY A 281 -7.92 4.51 5.64
N GLY A 282 -7.13 4.71 4.59
CA GLY A 282 -7.55 5.44 3.39
C GLY A 282 -7.63 6.96 3.60
N ASN A 283 -6.96 7.50 4.62
CA ASN A 283 -6.90 8.94 4.84
C ASN A 283 -5.62 9.52 4.26
N PHE A 284 -5.65 10.75 3.77
CA PHE A 284 -4.45 11.43 3.32
C PHE A 284 -3.71 12.07 4.50
N GLU A 285 -3.24 11.24 5.44
CA GLU A 285 -2.64 11.64 6.72
C GLU A 285 -1.21 11.09 6.85
N LEU A 286 -0.23 11.93 6.55
CA LEU A 286 1.18 11.54 6.67
C LEU A 286 1.66 11.70 8.11
N SER A 287 1.74 10.58 8.83
CA SER A 287 2.30 10.52 10.17
C SER A 287 3.78 10.11 10.17
N ALA A 288 4.44 10.25 11.32
CA ALA A 288 5.79 9.70 11.52
C ALA A 288 5.83 8.18 11.25
N SER A 289 4.76 7.46 11.61
CA SER A 289 4.63 6.03 11.30
C SER A 289 4.68 5.79 9.79
N HIS A 290 3.94 6.57 9.00
CA HIS A 290 3.91 6.45 7.54
C HIS A 290 5.28 6.66 6.89
N LEU A 291 6.10 7.56 7.43
CA LEU A 291 7.42 7.90 6.87
C LEU A 291 8.55 6.98 7.37
N SER A 292 8.25 6.03 8.26
CA SER A 292 9.29 5.29 9.00
C SER A 292 9.60 3.88 8.50
N TYR A 293 8.92 3.39 7.45
CA TYR A 293 9.08 2.01 6.96
C TYR A 293 10.52 1.64 6.58
N ALA A 294 11.31 2.61 6.11
CA ALA A 294 12.71 2.40 5.74
C ALA A 294 13.68 2.37 6.94
N PHE A 295 13.24 2.73 8.14
CA PHE A 295 14.13 3.01 9.28
C PHE A 295 14.01 1.99 10.43
N ASP A 296 13.30 0.89 10.22
CA ASP A 296 13.22 -0.22 11.17
C ASP A 296 13.31 -1.58 10.45
N ASP A 297 12.90 -2.66 11.14
CA ASP A 297 13.01 -4.02 10.60
C ASP A 297 11.97 -4.36 9.52
N THR A 298 11.08 -3.43 9.15
CA THR A 298 10.02 -3.64 8.14
C THR A 298 10.60 -4.08 6.79
N ILE A 299 11.65 -3.41 6.29
CA ILE A 299 12.27 -3.80 5.02
C ILE A 299 12.91 -5.19 5.10
N ALA A 300 13.52 -5.53 6.24
CA ALA A 300 14.12 -6.84 6.44
C ALA A 300 13.07 -7.96 6.44
N LYS A 301 11.94 -7.74 7.12
CA LYS A 301 10.78 -8.64 7.10
C LYS A 301 10.23 -8.79 5.68
N ALA A 302 10.03 -7.68 4.97
CA ALA A 302 9.52 -7.71 3.61
C ALA A 302 10.42 -8.49 2.64
N LYS A 303 11.74 -8.32 2.75
CA LYS A 303 12.70 -9.13 1.98
C LYS A 303 12.63 -10.61 2.34
N ALA A 304 12.38 -10.95 3.62
CA ALA A 304 12.22 -12.34 4.03
C ALA A 304 10.95 -12.96 3.43
N ASP A 305 9.83 -12.24 3.38
CA ASP A 305 8.59 -12.71 2.76
C ASP A 305 8.75 -12.93 1.25
N LEU A 306 9.38 -11.99 0.55
CA LEU A 306 9.69 -12.14 -0.88
C LEU A 306 10.56 -13.38 -1.14
N LYS A 307 11.59 -13.63 -0.32
CA LYS A 307 12.43 -14.84 -0.42
C LYS A 307 11.64 -16.11 -0.14
N LYS A 308 10.77 -16.09 0.88
CA LYS A 308 9.91 -17.20 1.23
C LYS A 308 8.97 -17.56 0.08
N TRP A 309 8.32 -16.58 -0.53
CA TRP A 309 7.44 -16.81 -1.68
C TRP A 309 8.20 -17.22 -2.94
N ALA A 310 9.40 -16.72 -3.16
CA ALA A 310 10.26 -17.16 -4.27
C ALA A 310 10.72 -18.62 -4.14
N ALA A 311 10.91 -19.10 -2.91
CA ALA A 311 11.27 -20.49 -2.62
C ALA A 311 10.08 -21.46 -2.72
N ALA A 312 8.84 -20.97 -2.69
CA ALA A 312 7.66 -21.81 -2.88
C ALA A 312 7.62 -22.36 -4.32
N PRO A 313 7.18 -23.62 -4.52
CA PRO A 313 7.16 -24.26 -5.84
C PRO A 313 6.35 -23.47 -6.88
#